data_AF-A0A5K3FH55-F1
#
_entry.id   AF-A0A5K3FH55-F1
#
_cell.length_a   1.000
_cell.length_b   1.000
_cell.length_c   1.000
_cell.angle_alpha   90.00
_cell.angle_beta   90.00
_cell.angle_gamma   90.00
#
_symmetry.space_group_name_H-M   'P 1'
#
loop_
_entity.id
_entity.type
_entity.pdbx_description
1 polymer ?
#
loop_
_entity_poly.entity_id
_entity_poly.type
_entity_poly.pdbx_seq_one_letter_code
_entity_poly.pdbx_strand_id
1 'polypeptide(L)'
;MENAFTDDLRRELASDCLLACPALLPAYLAHWAPSMVPRDSDNWHDLMGFVNQLFTLFQKRLVSRASQLLELSQDMGQFVQGISDVCLPPACIVEPLRVASQHESSAVVKTSAAIHKTLRKNLSLLLTWLSTTDELKAKGATAEAVVSAILKLLPERVLAEKWFHRFSKTLKKEHTDVQVLNDQVLMHAEADDEPEEQPEESDKRDEPPSPEEELAALPKKFQSRLKTLLMLSLDPAAKITEKEEKKLVKMWPELAPGCLQNYWQKATVYDCIAAGVRLFSRADAKVGWGRTEKSHKDGSLSPSPKKLIKLISKNPVFRSILFEKVLGRPAEELSSLSLSRTKAGLVNLLLALVEAEPIVAAKKIPLVALLAAYRGSLSLCDRLLLQLIYLLDINGTTVSSIWGMSSKAVVWGDRLFDHYRFATTLSEIPTLWREPNPGAFLSMLDKDRVLRTAVAFPVTRRCLARSSMGVENIPLDADLYDPCFLLPLFLQYLSPGKAAATVYISTLPTSLN
;
A
#
# COMPACT_ATOMS: atom_id res chain seq x y z
N MET A 1 30.39 -10.14 -7.68
CA MET A 1 29.00 -9.89 -8.12
C MET A 1 29.12 -9.04 -9.36
N GLU A 2 28.60 -9.50 -10.51
CA GLU A 2 28.55 -8.69 -11.73
C GLU A 2 27.73 -7.42 -11.47
N ASN A 3 28.15 -6.30 -12.06
CA ASN A 3 27.52 -5.00 -11.88
C ASN A 3 26.11 -5.03 -12.49
N ALA A 4 25.16 -4.27 -11.93
CA ALA A 4 23.78 -4.23 -12.45
C ALA A 4 23.67 -3.74 -13.90
N PHE A 5 24.69 -3.05 -14.41
CA PHE A 5 24.77 -2.56 -15.79
C PHE A 5 25.52 -3.50 -16.75
N THR A 6 26.02 -4.65 -16.27
CA THR A 6 26.66 -5.68 -17.11
C THR A 6 25.80 -6.95 -17.28
N ASP A 7 24.70 -7.06 -16.52
CA ASP A 7 23.74 -8.17 -16.57
C ASP A 7 22.45 -7.69 -17.24
N ASP A 8 22.02 -8.36 -18.32
CA ASP A 8 20.90 -7.88 -19.14
C ASP A 8 19.54 -7.90 -18.43
N LEU A 9 19.28 -8.91 -17.59
CA LEU A 9 18.03 -9.00 -16.82
C LEU A 9 17.93 -7.89 -15.78
N ARG A 10 19.05 -7.56 -15.11
CA ARG A 10 19.12 -6.46 -14.15
C ARG A 10 18.99 -5.10 -14.84
N ARG A 11 19.56 -4.94 -16.03
CA ARG A 11 19.40 -3.72 -16.85
C ARG A 11 17.96 -3.51 -17.27
N GLU A 12 17.29 -4.57 -17.72
CA GLU A 12 15.86 -4.54 -18.09
C GLU A 12 15.02 -4.16 -16.87
N LEU A 13 15.17 -4.85 -15.75
CA LEU A 13 14.43 -4.55 -14.52
C LEU A 13 14.64 -3.12 -14.03
N ALA A 14 15.90 -2.65 -14.02
CA ALA A 14 16.20 -1.27 -13.63
C ALA A 14 15.58 -0.26 -14.60
N SER A 15 15.63 -0.55 -15.90
CA SER A 15 15.04 0.29 -16.94
C SER A 15 13.53 0.40 -16.77
N ASP A 16 12.84 -0.72 -16.55
CA ASP A 16 11.39 -0.76 -16.38
C ASP A 16 10.95 -0.06 -15.09
N CYS A 17 11.66 -0.30 -13.97
CA CYS A 17 11.40 0.39 -12.70
C CYS A 17 11.58 1.90 -12.84
N LEU A 18 12.66 2.34 -13.49
CA LEU A 18 12.95 3.76 -13.66
C LEU A 18 12.01 4.41 -14.67
N LEU A 19 11.59 3.71 -15.72
CA LEU A 19 10.56 4.15 -16.65
C LEU A 19 9.20 4.30 -15.96
N ALA A 20 8.87 3.41 -15.03
CA ALA A 20 7.67 3.50 -14.19
C ALA A 20 7.76 4.67 -13.20
N CYS A 21 8.93 4.91 -12.60
CA CYS A 21 9.16 5.93 -11.58
C CYS A 21 10.42 6.78 -11.86
N PRO A 22 10.36 7.77 -12.79
CA PRO A 22 11.53 8.56 -13.19
C PRO A 22 12.17 9.37 -12.04
N ALA A 23 11.39 9.71 -11.01
CA ALA A 23 11.89 10.41 -9.83
C ALA A 23 12.95 9.63 -9.04
N LEU A 24 13.04 8.30 -9.24
CA LEU A 24 14.08 7.47 -8.65
C LEU A 24 15.42 7.58 -9.39
N LEU A 25 15.44 8.13 -10.61
CA LEU A 25 16.62 8.20 -11.45
C LEU A 25 17.81 8.91 -10.77
N PRO A 26 17.66 10.10 -10.15
CA PRO A 26 18.79 10.75 -9.50
C PRO A 26 19.39 9.90 -8.36
N ALA A 27 18.54 9.29 -7.53
CA ALA A 27 18.96 8.45 -6.42
C ALA A 27 19.64 7.16 -6.90
N TYR A 28 19.09 6.53 -7.94
CA TYR A 28 19.66 5.34 -8.56
C TYR A 28 21.05 5.62 -9.16
N LEU A 29 21.19 6.71 -9.93
CA LEU A 29 22.47 7.11 -10.51
C LEU A 29 23.49 7.51 -9.44
N ALA A 30 23.05 8.13 -8.34
CA ALA A 30 23.95 8.52 -7.24
C ALA A 30 24.66 7.32 -6.60
N HIS A 31 24.03 6.13 -6.61
CA HIS A 31 24.67 4.89 -6.15
C HIS A 31 25.93 4.53 -6.96
N TRP A 32 26.03 5.02 -8.21
CA TRP A 32 27.15 4.75 -9.11
C TRP A 32 28.13 5.91 -9.24
N ALA A 33 27.94 7.01 -8.51
CA ALA A 33 28.80 8.19 -8.60
C ALA A 33 30.31 7.86 -8.52
N PRO A 34 30.81 6.95 -7.64
CA PRO A 34 32.23 6.58 -7.60
C PRO A 34 32.73 5.88 -8.88
N SER A 35 31.84 5.17 -9.58
CA SER A 35 32.17 4.43 -10.81
C SER A 35 32.07 5.28 -12.08
N MET A 36 31.45 6.45 -12.00
CA MET A 36 31.28 7.39 -13.12
C MET A 36 32.50 8.28 -13.36
N VAL A 37 33.51 8.25 -12.48
CA VAL A 37 34.76 8.99 -12.67
C VAL A 37 35.37 8.65 -14.03
N PRO A 38 35.59 9.64 -14.92
CA PRO A 38 36.02 9.39 -16.29
C PRO A 38 37.35 8.63 -16.36
N ARG A 39 37.34 7.53 -17.11
CA ARG A 39 38.51 6.70 -17.42
C ARG A 39 38.23 5.93 -18.71
N ASP A 40 39.26 5.74 -19.52
CA ASP A 40 39.15 4.97 -20.76
C ASP A 40 39.23 3.47 -20.43
N SER A 41 38.09 2.89 -20.05
CA SER A 41 37.96 1.46 -19.77
C SER A 41 36.58 0.93 -20.13
N ASP A 42 36.51 -0.34 -20.49
CA ASP A 42 35.26 -1.01 -20.90
C ASP A 42 34.16 -0.82 -19.86
N ASN A 43 34.46 -1.08 -18.58
CA ASN A 43 33.49 -0.93 -17.49
C ASN A 43 32.96 0.51 -17.33
N TRP A 44 33.75 1.54 -17.64
CA TRP A 44 33.26 2.92 -17.63
C TRP A 44 32.38 3.21 -18.85
N HIS A 45 32.79 2.73 -20.03
CA HIS A 45 32.00 2.85 -21.26
C HIS A 45 30.66 2.12 -21.17
N ASP A 46 30.63 0.93 -20.57
CA ASP A 46 29.41 0.15 -20.34
C ASP A 46 28.46 0.87 -19.39
N LEU A 47 28.97 1.35 -18.25
CA LEU A 47 28.18 2.13 -17.29
C LEU A 47 27.60 3.39 -17.94
N MET A 48 28.45 4.20 -18.59
CA MET A 48 27.99 5.45 -19.20
C MET A 48 27.11 5.21 -20.44
N GLY A 49 27.32 4.10 -21.14
CA GLY A 49 26.44 3.59 -22.19
C GLY A 49 25.06 3.24 -21.64
N PHE A 50 24.99 2.54 -20.51
CA PHE A 50 23.74 2.23 -19.82
C PHE A 50 23.03 3.51 -19.32
N VAL A 51 23.77 4.47 -18.75
CA VAL A 51 23.22 5.79 -18.36
C VAL A 51 22.60 6.49 -19.57
N ASN A 52 23.29 6.49 -20.72
CA ASN A 52 22.74 7.06 -21.95
C ASN A 52 21.50 6.31 -22.45
N GLN A 53 21.48 4.99 -22.32
CA GLN A 53 20.32 4.17 -22.65
C GLN A 53 19.11 4.53 -21.79
N LEU A 54 19.28 4.72 -20.47
CA LEU A 54 18.20 5.17 -19.58
C LEU A 54 17.59 6.49 -20.07
N PHE A 55 18.41 7.50 -20.37
CA PHE A 55 17.91 8.77 -20.92
C PHE A 55 17.23 8.61 -22.30
N THR A 56 17.69 7.67 -23.11
CA THR A 56 17.08 7.34 -24.41
C THR A 56 15.74 6.64 -24.24
N LEU A 57 15.59 5.79 -23.22
CA LEU A 57 14.33 5.14 -22.90
C LEU A 57 13.27 6.15 -22.44
N PHE A 58 13.67 7.08 -21.56
CA PHE A 58 12.79 8.18 -21.15
C PHE A 58 12.33 9.04 -22.33
N GLN A 59 13.16 9.21 -23.35
CA GLN A 59 12.81 9.95 -24.56
C GLN A 59 11.49 9.46 -25.18
N LYS A 60 11.18 8.15 -25.13
CA LYS A 60 9.98 7.57 -25.77
C LYS A 60 8.67 7.88 -25.03
N ARG A 61 8.73 8.20 -23.74
CA ARG A 61 7.56 8.43 -22.87
C ARG A 61 7.58 9.80 -22.20
N LEU A 62 8.41 10.72 -22.70
CA LEU A 62 8.72 11.98 -22.02
C LEU A 62 7.47 12.85 -21.85
N VAL A 63 6.66 12.97 -22.91
CA VAL A 63 5.42 13.77 -22.89
C VAL A 63 4.40 13.20 -21.91
N SER A 64 4.05 11.92 -22.04
CA SER A 64 3.11 11.24 -21.13
C SER A 64 3.52 11.39 -19.66
N ARG A 65 4.82 11.30 -19.37
CA ARG A 65 5.34 11.50 -18.01
C ARG A 65 5.33 12.95 -17.57
N ALA A 66 5.57 13.91 -18.45
CA ALA A 66 5.46 15.33 -18.13
C ALA A 66 4.01 15.67 -17.76
N SER A 67 3.01 15.20 -18.52
CA SER A 67 1.59 15.34 -18.18
C SER A 67 1.26 14.72 -16.83
N GLN A 68 1.66 13.45 -16.59
CA GLN A 68 1.41 12.79 -15.30
C GLN A 68 2.08 13.51 -14.11
N LEU A 69 3.32 13.96 -14.29
CA LEU A 69 4.03 14.70 -13.25
C LEU A 69 3.35 16.05 -12.97
N LEU A 70 2.83 16.73 -13.98
CA LEU A 70 2.08 17.97 -13.83
C LEU A 70 0.78 17.76 -13.03
N GLU A 71 0.12 16.61 -13.19
CA GLU A 71 -1.06 16.25 -12.40
C GLU A 71 -0.71 15.99 -10.93
N LEU A 72 0.35 15.22 -10.67
CA LEU A 72 0.76 14.76 -9.34
C LEU A 72 1.52 15.81 -8.52
N SER A 73 2.16 16.79 -9.17
CA SER A 73 2.96 17.81 -8.50
C SER A 73 2.09 18.73 -7.64
N GLN A 74 2.55 19.01 -6.42
CA GLN A 74 1.85 19.92 -5.50
C GLN A 74 2.08 21.40 -5.89
N ASP A 75 3.22 21.66 -6.53
CA ASP A 75 3.63 22.99 -6.97
C ASP A 75 4.50 22.91 -8.25
N MET A 76 4.68 24.06 -8.92
CA MET A 76 5.46 24.15 -10.16
C MET A 76 6.96 23.92 -9.96
N GLY A 77 7.48 24.11 -8.75
CA GLY A 77 8.88 23.82 -8.43
C GLY A 77 9.15 22.32 -8.48
N GLN A 78 8.27 21.51 -7.89
CA GLN A 78 8.33 20.03 -7.95
C GLN A 78 8.26 19.54 -9.40
N PHE A 79 7.34 20.10 -10.19
CA PHE A 79 7.21 19.77 -11.60
C PHE A 79 8.50 20.10 -12.38
N VAL A 80 9.03 21.33 -12.24
CA VAL A 80 10.26 21.78 -12.90
C VAL A 80 11.45 20.91 -12.50
N GLN A 81 11.57 20.52 -11.24
CA GLN A 81 12.66 19.68 -10.77
C GLN A 81 12.59 18.28 -11.43
N GLY A 82 11.41 17.65 -11.42
CA GLY A 82 11.24 16.30 -11.96
C GLY A 82 11.47 16.22 -13.49
N ILE A 83 10.99 17.20 -14.27
CA ILE A 83 11.28 17.24 -15.72
C ILE A 83 12.76 17.59 -16.01
N SER A 84 13.39 18.39 -15.14
CA SER A 84 14.80 18.77 -15.29
C SER A 84 15.74 17.59 -15.09
N ASP A 85 15.41 16.62 -14.24
CA ASP A 85 16.26 15.44 -14.01
C ASP A 85 16.31 14.47 -15.20
N VAL A 86 15.38 14.60 -16.16
CA VAL A 86 15.32 13.79 -17.39
C VAL A 86 15.82 14.55 -18.62
N CYS A 87 15.80 15.89 -18.57
CA CYS A 87 16.19 16.77 -19.68
C CYS A 87 17.55 17.45 -19.49
N LEU A 88 18.03 17.56 -18.24
CA LEU A 88 19.34 18.08 -17.87
C LEU A 88 20.09 17.02 -17.05
N PRO A 89 21.44 17.03 -17.04
CA PRO A 89 22.20 16.02 -16.30
C PRO A 89 21.88 16.06 -14.79
N PRO A 90 21.42 14.96 -14.15
CA PRO A 90 21.30 14.81 -12.69
C PRO A 90 22.53 15.30 -11.93
N ALA A 91 22.34 15.91 -10.76
CA ALA A 91 23.42 16.49 -9.95
C ALA A 91 24.61 15.53 -9.76
N CYS A 92 24.34 14.24 -9.58
CA CYS A 92 25.36 13.20 -9.40
C CYS A 92 26.23 12.94 -10.65
N ILE A 93 25.77 13.29 -11.85
CA ILE A 93 26.50 13.09 -13.12
C ILE A 93 27.07 14.37 -13.72
N VAL A 94 26.73 15.55 -13.17
CA VAL A 94 27.18 16.85 -13.68
C VAL A 94 28.71 16.93 -13.75
N GLU A 95 29.37 16.65 -12.63
CA GLU A 95 30.84 16.75 -12.54
C GLU A 95 31.55 15.65 -13.35
N PRO A 96 31.13 14.36 -13.30
CA PRO A 96 31.62 13.34 -14.21
C PRO A 96 31.55 13.73 -15.69
N LEU A 97 30.43 14.30 -16.13
CA LEU A 97 30.28 14.73 -17.52
C LEU A 97 31.16 15.92 -17.88
N ARG A 98 31.37 16.87 -16.94
CA ARG A 98 32.28 18.00 -17.10
C ARG A 98 33.71 17.50 -17.33
N VAL A 99 34.20 16.65 -16.43
CA VAL A 99 35.56 16.09 -16.51
C VAL A 99 35.71 15.25 -17.79
N ALA A 100 34.73 14.41 -18.12
CA ALA A 100 34.77 13.58 -19.33
C ALA A 100 34.80 14.41 -20.62
N SER A 101 34.21 15.61 -20.62
CA SER A 101 34.21 16.49 -21.80
C SER A 101 35.57 17.11 -22.11
N GLN A 102 36.48 17.12 -21.13
CA GLN A 102 37.84 17.67 -21.21
C GLN A 102 38.92 16.56 -21.16
N HIS A 103 38.49 15.29 -21.21
CA HIS A 103 39.38 14.15 -21.06
C HIS A 103 40.30 13.97 -22.27
N GLU A 104 41.51 13.45 -22.05
CA GLU A 104 42.52 13.21 -23.09
C GLU A 104 42.07 12.15 -24.13
N SER A 105 41.40 11.10 -23.67
CA SER A 105 40.83 10.08 -24.57
C SER A 105 39.62 10.62 -25.35
N SER A 106 39.73 10.56 -26.68
CA SER A 106 38.64 10.91 -27.59
C SER A 106 37.40 10.00 -27.43
N ALA A 107 37.56 8.76 -26.97
CA ALA A 107 36.46 7.83 -26.72
C ALA A 107 35.61 8.28 -25.52
N VAL A 108 36.26 8.69 -24.44
CA VAL A 108 35.62 9.26 -23.24
C VAL A 108 34.85 10.54 -23.59
N VAL A 109 35.48 11.44 -24.37
CA VAL A 109 34.84 12.68 -24.84
C VAL A 109 33.61 12.39 -25.71
N LYS A 110 33.70 11.42 -26.63
CA LYS A 110 32.57 10.98 -27.48
C LYS A 110 31.42 10.42 -26.65
N THR A 111 31.71 9.64 -25.61
CA THR A 111 30.71 9.05 -24.70
C THR A 111 29.96 10.13 -23.93
N SER A 112 30.69 11.09 -23.32
CA SER A 112 30.07 12.26 -22.66
C SER A 112 29.24 13.08 -23.65
N ALA A 113 29.74 13.29 -24.86
CA ALA A 113 29.02 14.01 -25.91
C ALA A 113 27.72 13.30 -26.32
N ALA A 114 27.66 11.96 -26.30
CA ALA A 114 26.45 11.21 -26.61
C ALA A 114 25.34 11.49 -25.58
N ILE A 115 25.67 11.45 -24.28
CA ILE A 115 24.71 11.74 -23.20
C ILE A 115 24.16 13.16 -23.32
N HIS A 116 25.03 14.16 -23.53
CA HIS A 116 24.58 15.54 -23.72
C HIS A 116 23.68 15.70 -24.97
N LYS A 117 23.92 14.95 -26.05
CA LYS A 117 23.04 14.95 -27.23
C LYS A 117 21.67 14.38 -26.87
N THR A 118 21.61 13.26 -26.15
CA THR A 118 20.36 12.61 -25.73
C THR A 118 19.54 13.54 -24.84
N LEU A 119 20.15 14.08 -23.77
CA LEU A 119 19.48 15.03 -22.88
C LEU A 119 18.97 16.28 -23.61
N ARG A 120 19.74 16.81 -24.57
CA ARG A 120 19.31 17.95 -25.39
C ARG A 120 18.14 17.60 -26.31
N LYS A 121 18.06 16.36 -26.81
CA LYS A 121 16.90 15.87 -27.58
C LYS A 121 15.66 15.80 -26.67
N ASN A 122 15.80 15.20 -25.48
CA ASN A 122 14.74 15.17 -24.47
C ASN A 122 14.23 16.58 -24.16
N LEU A 123 15.15 17.53 -23.95
CA LEU A 123 14.78 18.92 -23.72
C LEU A 123 14.00 19.53 -24.90
N SER A 124 14.38 19.23 -26.14
CA SER A 124 13.67 19.75 -27.32
C SER A 124 12.25 19.19 -27.43
N LEU A 125 12.06 17.90 -27.11
CA LEU A 125 10.74 17.26 -27.02
C LEU A 125 9.87 17.92 -25.95
N LEU A 126 10.42 18.09 -24.74
CA LEU A 126 9.73 18.77 -23.65
C LEU A 126 9.33 20.20 -24.04
N LEU A 127 10.24 20.98 -24.62
CA LEU A 127 9.95 22.36 -25.03
C LEU A 127 8.86 22.45 -26.10
N THR A 128 8.84 21.49 -27.03
CA THR A 128 7.78 21.38 -28.04
C THR A 128 6.43 21.04 -27.41
N TRP A 129 6.40 20.18 -26.40
CA TRP A 129 5.17 19.88 -25.67
C TRP A 129 4.71 21.08 -24.81
N LEU A 130 5.62 21.73 -24.07
CA LEU A 130 5.29 22.89 -23.24
C LEU A 130 4.66 24.03 -24.05
N SER A 131 5.10 24.24 -25.30
CA SER A 131 4.58 25.29 -26.18
C SER A 131 3.26 24.94 -26.88
N THR A 132 2.90 23.65 -26.93
CA THR A 132 1.73 23.15 -27.68
C THR A 132 0.62 22.61 -26.78
N THR A 133 0.92 22.32 -25.50
CA THR A 133 -0.05 21.80 -24.54
C THR A 133 -0.95 22.88 -23.94
N ASP A 134 -2.21 22.54 -23.71
CA ASP A 134 -3.16 23.36 -22.93
C ASP A 134 -3.18 22.98 -21.44
N GLU A 135 -2.56 21.87 -21.04
CA GLU A 135 -2.57 21.35 -19.65
C GLU A 135 -1.95 22.34 -18.65
N LEU A 136 -0.90 23.06 -19.07
CA LEU A 136 -0.24 24.08 -18.24
C LEU A 136 -1.18 25.23 -17.87
N LYS A 137 -2.01 25.67 -18.83
CA LYS A 137 -2.97 26.76 -18.63
C LYS A 137 -4.01 26.36 -17.58
N ALA A 138 -4.45 25.11 -17.60
CA ALA A 138 -5.38 24.57 -16.60
C ALA A 138 -4.81 24.59 -15.17
N LYS A 139 -3.48 24.53 -15.02
CA LYS A 139 -2.76 24.66 -13.73
C LYS A 139 -2.30 26.09 -13.43
N GLY A 140 -2.70 27.09 -14.24
CA GLY A 140 -2.35 28.50 -14.05
C GLY A 140 -0.88 28.84 -14.32
N ALA A 141 -0.16 28.00 -15.06
CA ALA A 141 1.24 28.22 -15.42
C ALA A 141 1.40 28.47 -16.94
N THR A 142 2.49 29.14 -17.32
CA THR A 142 2.84 29.35 -18.74
C THR A 142 4.12 28.61 -19.08
N ALA A 143 4.29 28.28 -20.37
CA ALA A 143 5.50 27.66 -20.87
C ALA A 143 6.75 28.51 -20.56
N GLU A 144 6.64 29.84 -20.69
CA GLU A 144 7.75 30.77 -20.43
C GLU A 144 8.20 30.72 -18.97
N ALA A 145 7.26 30.56 -18.02
CA ALA A 145 7.59 30.45 -16.60
C ALA A 145 8.39 29.18 -16.31
N VAL A 146 7.99 28.05 -16.90
CA VAL A 146 8.70 26.76 -16.78
C VAL A 146 10.08 26.85 -17.43
N VAL A 147 10.16 27.38 -18.66
CA VAL A 147 11.43 27.58 -19.38
C VAL A 147 12.38 28.49 -18.60
N SER A 148 11.88 29.58 -18.02
CA SER A 148 12.66 30.48 -17.18
C SER A 148 13.20 29.76 -15.93
N ALA A 149 12.42 28.88 -15.31
CA ALA A 149 12.87 28.10 -14.16
C ALA A 149 13.97 27.10 -14.55
N ILE A 150 13.81 26.38 -15.68
CA ILE A 150 14.84 25.47 -16.20
C ILE A 150 16.13 26.24 -16.55
N LEU A 151 16.01 27.43 -17.14
CA LEU A 151 17.15 28.30 -17.45
C LEU A 151 17.96 28.68 -16.19
N LYS A 152 17.30 28.87 -15.04
CA LYS A 152 17.98 29.17 -13.77
C LYS A 152 18.78 27.98 -13.24
N LEU A 153 18.33 26.75 -13.52
CA LEU A 153 19.04 25.53 -13.12
C LEU A 153 20.23 25.22 -14.04
N LEU A 154 20.24 25.73 -15.28
CA LEU A 154 21.23 25.36 -16.28
C LEU A 154 22.70 25.55 -15.84
N PRO A 155 23.11 26.65 -15.17
CA PRO A 155 24.50 26.85 -14.74
C PRO A 155 24.98 25.80 -13.73
N GLU A 156 24.09 25.22 -12.94
CA GLU A 156 24.41 24.19 -11.94
C GLU A 156 24.42 22.79 -12.55
N ARG A 157 23.75 22.61 -13.69
CA ARG A 157 23.48 21.29 -14.29
C ARG A 157 24.31 20.99 -15.53
N VAL A 158 24.85 22.00 -16.20
CA VAL A 158 25.68 21.84 -17.41
C VAL A 158 26.95 22.70 -17.28
N LEU A 159 27.99 22.12 -16.69
CA LEU A 159 29.26 22.82 -16.44
C LEU A 159 30.21 22.85 -17.64
N ALA A 160 30.01 21.98 -18.63
CA ALA A 160 30.83 21.97 -19.83
C ALA A 160 30.42 23.14 -20.74
N GLU A 161 31.29 24.15 -20.88
CA GLU A 161 31.00 25.43 -21.56
C GLU A 161 30.39 25.26 -22.96
N LYS A 162 30.97 24.40 -23.80
CA LYS A 162 30.45 24.10 -25.15
C LYS A 162 29.01 23.58 -25.10
N TRP A 163 28.67 22.78 -24.10
CA TRP A 163 27.32 22.24 -23.94
C TRP A 163 26.38 23.25 -23.31
N PHE A 164 26.84 24.01 -22.31
CA PHE A 164 26.06 25.11 -21.71
C PHE A 164 25.50 26.04 -22.79
N HIS A 165 26.34 26.50 -23.72
CA HIS A 165 25.92 27.34 -24.85
C HIS A 165 24.88 26.66 -25.75
N ARG A 166 25.03 25.35 -26.00
CA ARG A 166 24.08 24.57 -26.82
C ARG A 166 22.73 24.40 -26.14
N PHE A 167 22.71 24.11 -24.84
CA PHE A 167 21.48 24.00 -24.06
C PHE A 167 20.79 25.35 -23.92
N SER A 168 21.54 26.41 -23.61
CA SER A 168 21.00 27.78 -23.54
C SER A 168 20.37 28.21 -24.87
N LYS A 169 21.05 27.95 -26.01
CA LYS A 169 20.48 28.21 -27.34
C LYS A 169 19.21 27.40 -27.61
N THR A 170 19.09 26.21 -27.05
CA THR A 170 17.91 25.34 -27.23
C THR A 170 16.72 25.85 -26.43
N LEU A 171 16.94 26.27 -25.17
CA LEU A 171 15.91 26.85 -24.30
C LEU A 171 15.36 28.19 -24.82
N LYS A 172 16.20 28.97 -25.52
CA LYS A 172 15.81 30.27 -26.10
C LYS A 172 15.18 30.16 -27.49
N LYS A 173 15.21 28.98 -28.11
CA LYS A 173 14.62 28.77 -29.43
C LYS A 173 13.14 28.47 -29.27
N GLU A 174 12.31 28.98 -30.17
CA GLU A 174 10.93 28.52 -30.29
C GLU A 174 10.88 27.09 -30.84
N HIS A 175 10.03 26.26 -30.24
CA HIS A 175 9.78 24.88 -30.65
C HIS A 175 8.29 24.72 -30.89
N THR A 176 7.88 24.58 -32.15
CA THR A 176 6.46 24.49 -32.55
C THR A 176 6.21 23.32 -33.49
N ASP A 177 7.23 22.52 -33.77
CA ASP A 177 7.13 21.39 -34.70
C ASP A 177 6.53 20.17 -34.00
N VAL A 178 5.19 20.08 -34.07
CA VAL A 178 4.41 18.99 -33.47
C VAL A 178 4.80 17.61 -34.00
N GLN A 179 5.38 17.52 -35.21
CA GLN A 179 5.79 16.22 -35.76
C GLN A 179 6.87 15.52 -34.94
N VAL A 180 7.66 16.29 -34.18
CA VAL A 180 8.68 15.76 -33.27
C VAL A 180 8.04 14.99 -32.10
N LEU A 181 6.75 15.21 -31.84
CA LEU A 181 5.97 14.51 -30.82
C LEU A 181 5.27 13.25 -31.34
N ASN A 182 5.26 12.96 -32.65
CA ASN A 182 4.53 11.83 -33.21
C ASN A 182 4.97 10.47 -32.66
N ASP A 183 6.27 10.33 -32.34
CA ASP A 183 6.85 9.11 -31.74
C ASP A 183 6.70 9.08 -30.21
N GLN A 184 6.13 10.13 -29.60
CA GLN A 184 5.75 10.16 -28.19
C GLN A 184 4.41 9.44 -28.07
N VAL A 185 4.47 8.11 -28.03
CA VAL A 185 3.28 7.25 -28.00
C VAL A 185 2.28 7.76 -26.95
N LEU A 186 1.14 8.24 -27.44
CA LEU A 186 -0.16 8.10 -26.81
C LEU A 186 -0.42 6.61 -26.68
N MET A 187 -0.08 6.03 -25.53
CA MET A 187 -0.89 4.94 -25.03
C MET A 187 -2.04 5.60 -24.29
N HIS A 188 -3.01 6.10 -25.04
CA HIS A 188 -4.35 5.66 -24.67
C HIS A 188 -4.26 4.14 -24.76
N ALA A 189 -4.69 3.49 -23.69
CA ALA A 189 -4.94 2.07 -23.68
C ALA A 189 -5.32 1.64 -25.10
N GLU A 190 -4.58 0.70 -25.68
CA GLU A 190 -5.29 -0.37 -26.36
C GLU A 190 -6.28 -0.82 -25.29
N ALA A 191 -7.49 -0.25 -25.34
CA ALA A 191 -8.65 -1.02 -25.08
C ALA A 191 -8.41 -2.22 -25.96
N ASP A 192 -8.00 -3.32 -25.34
CA ASP A 192 -8.29 -4.62 -25.87
C ASP A 192 -9.77 -4.54 -26.26
N ASP A 193 -10.03 -4.27 -27.53
CA ASP A 193 -11.17 -4.80 -28.27
C ASP A 193 -10.94 -6.33 -28.39
N GLU A 194 -10.62 -6.98 -27.27
CA GLU A 194 -11.26 -8.25 -27.04
C GLU A 194 -12.74 -7.89 -26.89
N PRO A 195 -13.65 -8.51 -27.64
CA PRO A 195 -15.06 -8.34 -27.32
C PRO A 195 -15.17 -8.61 -25.83
N GLU A 196 -15.70 -7.63 -25.07
CA GLU A 196 -16.17 -7.89 -23.72
C GLU A 196 -16.84 -9.26 -23.80
N GLU A 197 -16.20 -10.28 -23.24
CA GLU A 197 -16.90 -11.49 -22.86
C GLU A 197 -17.97 -10.91 -21.96
N GLN A 198 -19.18 -10.78 -22.53
CA GLN A 198 -20.38 -10.50 -21.80
C GLN A 198 -20.24 -11.38 -20.56
N PRO A 199 -20.24 -10.80 -19.35
CA PRO A 199 -20.10 -11.60 -18.15
C PRO A 199 -21.10 -12.72 -18.33
N GLU A 200 -20.58 -13.95 -18.49
CA GLU A 200 -21.39 -15.14 -18.73
C GLU A 200 -22.58 -14.98 -17.84
N GLU A 201 -23.76 -14.93 -18.47
CA GLU A 201 -25.05 -14.65 -17.85
C GLU A 201 -25.04 -15.29 -16.47
N SER A 202 -24.66 -14.49 -15.46
CA SER A 202 -24.32 -15.07 -14.18
C SER A 202 -25.67 -15.44 -13.63
N ASP A 203 -25.89 -16.74 -13.70
CA ASP A 203 -27.00 -17.49 -13.18
C ASP A 203 -27.58 -16.69 -12.02
N LYS A 204 -28.85 -16.26 -12.13
CA LYS A 204 -29.60 -15.47 -11.14
C LYS A 204 -29.82 -16.26 -9.85
N ARG A 205 -28.76 -16.82 -9.30
CA ARG A 205 -28.68 -17.63 -8.11
C ARG A 205 -27.78 -16.86 -7.15
N ASP A 206 -28.47 -16.17 -6.25
CA ASP A 206 -27.99 -15.69 -4.96
C ASP A 206 -27.25 -14.34 -4.94
N GLU A 207 -27.93 -13.26 -5.36
CA GLU A 207 -27.59 -11.94 -4.84
C GLU A 207 -27.74 -11.96 -3.31
N PRO A 208 -26.68 -11.62 -2.52
CA PRO A 208 -26.73 -11.76 -1.08
C PRO A 208 -27.80 -10.82 -0.49
N PRO A 209 -28.56 -11.27 0.52
CA PRO A 209 -29.69 -10.52 1.05
C PRO A 209 -29.27 -9.14 1.53
N SER A 210 -30.09 -8.13 1.26
CA SER A 210 -29.82 -6.77 1.71
C SER A 210 -29.71 -6.71 3.25
N PRO A 211 -28.98 -5.74 3.82
CA PRO A 211 -28.90 -5.60 5.29
C PRO A 211 -30.28 -5.55 5.96
N GLU A 212 -31.26 -4.93 5.28
CA GLU A 212 -32.63 -4.81 5.77
C GLU A 212 -33.38 -6.14 5.75
N GLU A 213 -33.18 -6.97 4.72
CA GLU A 213 -33.71 -8.34 4.64
C GLU A 213 -33.11 -9.26 5.70
N GLU A 214 -31.79 -9.15 5.92
CA GLU A 214 -31.12 -9.90 6.98
C GLU A 214 -31.71 -9.54 8.35
N LEU A 215 -32.01 -8.26 8.61
CA LEU A 215 -32.67 -7.82 9.83
C LEU A 215 -34.13 -8.29 9.91
N ALA A 216 -34.87 -8.30 8.80
CA ALA A 216 -36.26 -8.76 8.78
C ALA A 216 -36.39 -10.24 9.16
N ALA A 217 -35.37 -11.06 8.85
CA ALA A 217 -35.30 -12.47 9.22
C ALA A 217 -34.98 -12.71 10.72
N LEU A 218 -34.57 -11.68 11.48
CA LEU A 218 -34.26 -11.80 12.90
C LEU A 218 -35.52 -11.71 13.79
N PRO A 219 -35.47 -12.17 15.06
CA PRO A 219 -36.60 -12.08 15.96
C PRO A 219 -37.14 -10.66 16.12
N LYS A 220 -38.47 -10.48 16.03
CA LYS A 220 -39.16 -9.19 16.15
C LYS A 220 -38.74 -8.37 17.37
N LYS A 221 -38.37 -9.04 18.47
CA LYS A 221 -37.88 -8.39 19.70
C LYS A 221 -36.58 -7.58 19.50
N PHE A 222 -35.71 -7.96 18.56
CA PHE A 222 -34.44 -7.28 18.30
C PHE A 222 -34.50 -6.29 17.13
N GLN A 223 -35.39 -6.51 16.16
CA GLN A 223 -35.44 -5.75 14.90
C GLN A 223 -35.42 -4.23 15.09
N SER A 224 -36.24 -3.68 16.00
CA SER A 224 -36.30 -2.22 16.20
C SER A 224 -34.96 -1.65 16.69
N ARG A 225 -34.22 -2.36 17.54
CA ARG A 225 -32.91 -1.89 18.04
C ARG A 225 -31.80 -2.11 17.01
N LEU A 226 -31.85 -3.23 16.30
CA LEU A 226 -30.90 -3.50 15.23
C LEU A 226 -31.06 -2.52 14.06
N LYS A 227 -32.28 -2.08 13.73
CA LYS A 227 -32.48 -1.00 12.74
C LYS A 227 -31.82 0.32 13.16
N THR A 228 -31.96 0.70 14.44
CA THR A 228 -31.27 1.88 14.98
C THR A 228 -29.74 1.73 14.90
N LEU A 229 -29.22 0.54 15.21
CA LEU A 229 -27.78 0.25 15.15
C LEU A 229 -27.25 0.18 13.72
N LEU A 230 -28.02 -0.37 12.77
CA LEU A 230 -27.70 -0.41 11.36
C LEU A 230 -27.59 1.01 10.80
N MET A 231 -28.55 1.88 11.13
CA MET A 231 -28.48 3.29 10.76
C MET A 231 -27.19 3.95 11.28
N LEU A 232 -26.81 3.71 12.54
CA LEU A 232 -25.53 4.19 13.10
C LEU A 232 -24.29 3.56 12.47
N SER A 233 -24.39 2.35 11.92
CA SER A 233 -23.28 1.71 11.21
C SER A 233 -23.04 2.31 9.83
N LEU A 234 -24.12 2.74 9.16
CA LEU A 234 -24.08 3.40 7.85
C LEU A 234 -23.72 4.89 7.98
N ASP A 235 -24.21 5.55 9.03
CA ASP A 235 -23.87 6.92 9.38
C ASP A 235 -23.45 7.03 10.86
N PRO A 236 -22.14 6.94 11.16
CA PRO A 236 -21.65 7.14 12.51
C PRO A 236 -21.90 8.54 13.07
N ALA A 237 -22.13 9.56 12.23
CA ALA A 237 -22.42 10.92 12.72
C ALA A 237 -23.88 11.10 13.16
N ALA A 238 -24.75 10.16 12.81
CA ALA A 238 -26.16 10.22 13.17
C ALA A 238 -26.36 10.26 14.69
N LYS A 239 -27.32 11.09 15.12
CA LYS A 239 -27.72 11.22 16.52
C LYS A 239 -28.95 10.37 16.79
N ILE A 240 -28.95 9.65 17.91
CA ILE A 240 -30.12 8.93 18.40
C ILE A 240 -30.78 9.72 19.53
N THR A 241 -32.09 9.55 19.70
CA THR A 241 -32.80 10.19 20.81
C THR A 241 -32.42 9.52 22.14
N GLU A 242 -32.44 10.28 23.23
CA GLU A 242 -32.17 9.74 24.58
C GLU A 242 -33.12 8.59 24.95
N LYS A 243 -34.35 8.62 24.43
CA LYS A 243 -35.34 7.56 24.62
C LYS A 243 -34.92 6.26 23.93
N GLU A 244 -34.33 6.34 22.75
CA GLU A 244 -33.82 5.18 22.00
C GLU A 244 -32.56 4.61 22.64
N GLU A 245 -31.64 5.47 23.08
CA GLU A 245 -30.43 5.07 23.81
C GLU A 245 -30.79 4.30 25.09
N LYS A 246 -31.70 4.81 25.92
CA LYS A 246 -32.17 4.11 27.14
C LYS A 246 -32.78 2.74 26.84
N LYS A 247 -33.57 2.64 25.76
CA LYS A 247 -34.17 1.37 25.33
C LYS A 247 -33.12 0.39 24.80
N LEU A 248 -32.05 0.88 24.20
CA LEU A 248 -30.95 0.07 23.70
C LEU A 248 -30.09 -0.44 24.87
N VAL A 249 -29.72 0.43 25.81
CA VAL A 249 -29.02 0.08 27.06
C VAL A 249 -29.76 -1.02 27.81
N LYS A 250 -31.08 -0.90 27.97
CA LYS A 250 -31.91 -1.92 28.65
C LYS A 250 -31.89 -3.28 27.94
N MET A 251 -31.77 -3.30 26.60
CA MET A 251 -31.84 -4.52 25.80
C MET A 251 -30.47 -5.14 25.49
N TRP A 252 -29.40 -4.36 25.63
CA TRP A 252 -28.03 -4.79 25.34
C TRP A 252 -27.62 -6.14 25.97
N PRO A 253 -27.97 -6.44 27.25
CA PRO A 253 -27.59 -7.71 27.89
C PRO A 253 -28.10 -8.95 27.14
N GLU A 254 -29.27 -8.87 26.54
CA GLU A 254 -29.88 -9.96 25.78
C GLU A 254 -29.54 -9.89 24.29
N LEU A 255 -29.49 -8.67 23.73
CA LEU A 255 -29.32 -8.44 22.30
C LEU A 255 -27.94 -8.86 21.82
N ALA A 256 -26.85 -8.37 22.45
CA ALA A 256 -25.51 -8.62 21.92
C ALA A 256 -25.09 -10.10 22.03
N PRO A 257 -25.16 -10.77 23.20
CA PRO A 257 -24.85 -12.20 23.29
C PRO A 257 -25.83 -13.06 22.50
N GLY A 258 -27.13 -12.75 22.56
CA GLY A 258 -28.16 -13.52 21.88
C GLY A 258 -28.00 -13.49 20.36
N CYS A 259 -27.59 -12.35 19.80
CA CYS A 259 -27.30 -12.23 18.38
C CYS A 259 -26.01 -12.96 17.98
N LEU A 260 -24.93 -12.78 18.73
CA LEU A 260 -23.65 -13.44 18.43
C LEU A 260 -23.71 -14.98 18.58
N GLN A 261 -24.56 -15.51 19.45
CA GLN A 261 -24.65 -16.95 19.66
C GLN A 261 -25.58 -17.64 18.65
N ASN A 262 -26.71 -17.01 18.30
CA ASN A 262 -27.77 -17.66 17.53
C ASN A 262 -27.88 -17.19 16.08
N TYR A 263 -27.30 -16.03 15.74
CA TYR A 263 -27.45 -15.39 14.43
C TYR A 263 -26.09 -14.92 13.87
N TRP A 264 -25.02 -15.64 14.19
CA TRP A 264 -23.65 -15.35 13.74
C TRP A 264 -23.46 -15.46 12.22
N GLN A 265 -24.39 -16.10 11.51
CA GLN A 265 -24.35 -16.28 10.06
C GLN A 265 -24.68 -14.98 9.30
N LYS A 266 -25.28 -14.00 9.98
CA LYS A 266 -25.77 -12.75 9.38
C LYS A 266 -24.71 -11.66 9.54
N ALA A 267 -24.13 -11.19 8.44
CA ALA A 267 -23.08 -10.17 8.45
C ALA A 267 -23.56 -8.88 9.15
N THR A 268 -24.81 -8.48 8.90
CA THR A 268 -25.44 -7.27 9.47
C THR A 268 -25.46 -7.27 11.00
N VAL A 269 -25.49 -8.45 11.64
CA VAL A 269 -25.44 -8.56 13.10
C VAL A 269 -24.13 -8.00 13.64
N TYR A 270 -23.00 -8.27 12.98
CA TYR A 270 -21.70 -7.78 13.42
C TYR A 270 -21.61 -6.27 13.29
N ASP A 271 -22.08 -5.70 12.17
CA ASP A 271 -22.06 -4.25 11.95
C ASP A 271 -22.93 -3.51 12.97
N CYS A 272 -24.11 -4.05 13.27
CA CYS A 272 -24.99 -3.50 14.30
C CYS A 272 -24.31 -3.52 15.68
N ILE A 273 -23.71 -4.65 16.07
CA ILE A 273 -23.05 -4.76 17.37
C ILE A 273 -21.80 -3.89 17.43
N ALA A 274 -21.04 -3.77 16.34
CA ALA A 274 -19.89 -2.87 16.23
C ALA A 274 -20.30 -1.40 16.43
N ALA A 275 -21.40 -0.98 15.77
CA ALA A 275 -21.97 0.36 15.95
C ALA A 275 -22.43 0.59 17.40
N GLY A 276 -23.06 -0.41 18.02
CA GLY A 276 -23.44 -0.36 19.44
C GLY A 276 -22.22 -0.23 20.34
N VAL A 277 -21.14 -0.97 20.05
CA VAL A 277 -19.90 -0.89 20.82
C VAL A 277 -19.31 0.52 20.76
N ARG A 278 -19.21 1.09 19.55
CA ARG A 278 -18.67 2.44 19.35
C ARG A 278 -19.55 3.53 19.96
N LEU A 279 -20.88 3.38 19.90
CA LEU A 279 -21.83 4.30 20.53
C LEU A 279 -21.58 4.41 22.04
N PHE A 280 -21.48 3.29 22.74
CA PHE A 280 -21.25 3.27 24.19
C PHE A 280 -19.81 3.59 24.61
N SER A 281 -18.89 3.65 23.65
CA SER A 281 -17.50 4.10 23.85
C SER A 281 -17.32 5.60 23.66
N ARG A 282 -18.33 6.35 23.19
CA ARG A 282 -18.18 7.80 22.96
C ARG A 282 -18.01 8.56 24.27
N ALA A 283 -17.24 9.65 24.21
CA ALA A 283 -16.96 10.49 25.37
C ALA A 283 -18.22 11.20 25.91
N ASP A 284 -19.22 11.44 25.06
CA ASP A 284 -20.49 12.08 25.38
C ASP A 284 -21.62 11.08 25.72
N ALA A 285 -21.34 9.77 25.72
CA ALA A 285 -22.33 8.76 26.05
C ALA A 285 -22.78 8.88 27.52
N LYS A 286 -24.10 8.98 27.75
CA LYS A 286 -24.67 9.08 29.11
C LYS A 286 -24.50 7.79 29.91
N VAL A 287 -24.48 6.65 29.21
CA VAL A 287 -24.23 5.32 29.76
C VAL A 287 -23.09 4.68 28.98
N GLY A 288 -21.92 4.57 29.61
CA GLY A 288 -20.72 4.00 29.00
C GLY A 288 -20.25 2.71 29.67
N TRP A 289 -19.11 2.21 29.23
CA TRP A 289 -18.51 0.96 29.74
C TRP A 289 -18.00 1.03 31.18
N GLY A 290 -17.77 2.24 31.73
CA GLY A 290 -17.29 2.40 33.11
C GLY A 290 -16.80 3.80 33.50
N ARG A 291 -17.65 4.84 33.45
CA ARG A 291 -17.37 6.13 34.10
C ARG A 291 -18.53 6.53 35.01
N THR A 292 -18.41 6.20 36.29
CA THR A 292 -19.06 6.94 37.38
C THR A 292 -17.97 7.26 38.40
N GLU A 293 -17.19 8.30 38.15
CA GLU A 293 -16.50 8.94 39.26
C GLU A 293 -17.58 9.53 40.17
N LYS A 294 -17.78 8.88 41.32
CA LYS A 294 -18.69 9.26 42.42
C LYS A 294 -20.18 8.97 42.20
N SER A 295 -20.58 7.71 42.33
CA SER A 295 -21.65 7.30 43.28
C SER A 295 -21.86 5.78 43.24
N HIS A 296 -22.30 5.24 44.37
CA HIS A 296 -22.50 3.83 44.64
C HIS A 296 -23.60 3.18 43.76
N LYS A 297 -23.30 1.94 43.33
CA LYS A 297 -24.18 0.84 42.87
C LYS A 297 -24.67 0.85 41.39
N ASP A 298 -24.16 -0.11 40.62
CA ASP A 298 -24.74 -0.73 39.39
C ASP A 298 -25.03 0.11 38.14
N GLY A 299 -24.09 0.95 37.70
CA GLY A 299 -24.21 1.74 36.46
C GLY A 299 -23.50 1.20 35.19
N SER A 300 -22.72 0.12 35.27
CA SER A 300 -21.89 -0.33 34.12
C SER A 300 -22.68 -1.19 33.13
N LEU A 301 -22.68 -0.82 31.85
CA LEU A 301 -23.31 -1.60 30.78
C LEU A 301 -22.70 -3.00 30.66
N SER A 302 -23.55 -4.03 30.69
CA SER A 302 -23.15 -5.44 30.54
C SER A 302 -23.93 -6.11 29.39
N PRO A 303 -23.31 -6.96 28.56
CA PRO A 303 -21.90 -7.35 28.58
C PRO A 303 -20.97 -6.19 28.17
N SER A 304 -19.86 -6.04 28.91
CA SER A 304 -18.78 -5.12 28.55
C SER A 304 -17.99 -5.64 27.33
N PRO A 305 -17.17 -4.81 26.66
CA PRO A 305 -16.39 -5.25 25.51
C PRO A 305 -15.46 -6.42 25.88
N LYS A 306 -14.90 -6.42 27.10
CA LYS A 306 -14.14 -7.57 27.66
C LYS A 306 -14.93 -8.88 27.64
N LYS A 307 -16.21 -8.85 28.01
CA LYS A 307 -17.08 -10.05 28.00
C LYS A 307 -17.38 -10.51 26.58
N LEU A 308 -17.59 -9.57 25.65
CA LEU A 308 -17.81 -9.88 24.22
C LEU A 308 -16.56 -10.46 23.56
N ILE A 309 -15.38 -9.91 23.83
CA ILE A 309 -14.09 -10.47 23.39
C ILE A 309 -13.92 -11.90 23.91
N LYS A 310 -14.26 -12.16 25.18
CA LYS A 310 -14.20 -13.52 25.76
C LYS A 310 -15.18 -14.48 25.09
N LEU A 311 -16.38 -14.01 24.72
CA LEU A 311 -17.39 -14.82 24.03
C LEU A 311 -16.95 -15.18 22.60
N ILE A 312 -16.46 -14.20 21.84
CA ILE A 312 -15.97 -14.39 20.47
C ILE A 312 -14.72 -15.28 20.47
N SER A 313 -13.76 -15.01 21.36
CA SER A 313 -12.47 -15.70 21.34
C SER A 313 -12.54 -17.18 21.71
N LYS A 314 -13.57 -17.60 22.48
CA LYS A 314 -13.76 -18.99 22.93
C LYS A 314 -14.69 -19.82 22.04
N ASN A 315 -15.44 -19.20 21.14
CA ASN A 315 -16.39 -19.93 20.30
C ASN A 315 -15.70 -20.30 18.96
N PRO A 316 -15.58 -21.60 18.60
CA PRO A 316 -14.86 -22.06 17.42
C PRO A 316 -15.46 -21.58 16.09
N VAL A 317 -16.73 -21.16 16.09
CA VAL A 317 -17.40 -20.62 14.91
C VAL A 317 -16.70 -19.35 14.40
N PHE A 318 -16.34 -18.42 15.29
CA PHE A 318 -15.72 -17.15 14.87
C PHE A 318 -14.33 -17.34 14.29
N ARG A 319 -13.62 -18.38 14.73
CA ARG A 319 -12.37 -18.80 14.09
C ARG A 319 -12.61 -19.27 12.66
N SER A 320 -13.63 -20.10 12.46
CA SER A 320 -13.99 -20.65 11.14
C SER A 320 -14.42 -19.54 10.18
N ILE A 321 -15.18 -18.56 10.68
CA ILE A 321 -15.55 -17.34 9.92
C ILE A 321 -14.31 -16.53 9.56
N LEU A 322 -13.45 -16.24 10.55
CA LEU A 322 -12.26 -15.42 10.35
C LEU A 322 -11.32 -16.00 9.28
N PHE A 323 -11.17 -17.33 9.27
CA PHE A 323 -10.27 -18.03 8.35
C PHE A 323 -10.94 -18.48 7.06
N GLU A 324 -12.27 -18.37 6.95
CA GLU A 324 -13.05 -18.89 5.83
C GLU A 324 -12.79 -20.40 5.59
N LYS A 325 -12.48 -21.14 6.66
CA LYS A 325 -12.12 -22.57 6.62
C LYS A 325 -12.96 -23.35 7.63
N VAL A 326 -13.58 -24.44 7.17
CA VAL A 326 -14.33 -25.36 8.03
C VAL A 326 -13.34 -26.29 8.74
N LEU A 327 -13.26 -26.20 10.07
CA LEU A 327 -12.52 -27.16 10.89
C LEU A 327 -13.52 -27.90 11.80
N GLY A 328 -13.99 -29.08 11.36
CA GLY A 328 -14.62 -30.07 12.25
C GLY A 328 -16.16 -30.13 12.35
N ARG A 329 -16.94 -29.57 11.41
CA ARG A 329 -18.39 -29.84 11.22
C ARG A 329 -18.68 -30.19 9.76
N PRO A 330 -19.78 -30.91 9.43
CA PRO A 330 -20.08 -31.24 8.05
C PRO A 330 -20.14 -29.96 7.21
N ALA A 331 -19.40 -29.97 6.09
CA ALA A 331 -19.17 -28.82 5.21
C ALA A 331 -20.45 -28.18 4.63
N GLU A 332 -21.59 -28.84 4.79
CA GLU A 332 -22.89 -28.48 4.22
C GLU A 332 -23.52 -27.22 4.82
N GLU A 333 -23.29 -26.88 6.11
CA GLU A 333 -23.89 -25.68 6.74
C GLU A 333 -23.18 -24.35 6.41
N LEU A 334 -21.90 -24.38 5.99
CA LEU A 334 -21.12 -23.17 5.68
C LEU A 334 -21.00 -22.88 4.17
N SER A 335 -21.25 -23.88 3.31
CA SER A 335 -21.09 -23.75 1.85
C SER A 335 -22.09 -22.79 1.21
N SER A 336 -23.22 -22.53 1.87
CA SER A 336 -24.26 -21.58 1.43
C SER A 336 -24.13 -20.18 2.07
N LEU A 337 -23.04 -19.90 2.81
CA LEU A 337 -22.84 -18.62 3.48
C LEU A 337 -21.89 -17.73 2.68
N SER A 338 -22.22 -16.44 2.58
CA SER A 338 -21.29 -15.40 2.13
C SER A 338 -20.23 -15.15 3.20
N LEU A 339 -19.30 -16.10 3.36
CA LEU A 339 -18.25 -16.08 4.38
C LEU A 339 -17.38 -14.82 4.31
N SER A 340 -17.16 -14.29 3.11
CA SER A 340 -16.42 -13.04 2.90
C SER A 340 -17.10 -11.84 3.55
N ARG A 341 -18.43 -11.71 3.40
CA ARG A 341 -19.22 -10.64 4.04
C ARG A 341 -19.27 -10.82 5.56
N THR A 342 -19.48 -12.05 6.02
CA THR A 342 -19.52 -12.38 7.46
C THR A 342 -18.16 -12.17 8.13
N LYS A 343 -17.06 -12.50 7.45
CA LYS A 343 -15.69 -12.19 7.89
C LYS A 343 -15.47 -10.70 7.98
N ALA A 344 -15.85 -9.92 6.97
CA ALA A 344 -15.72 -8.46 7.01
C ALA A 344 -16.48 -7.85 8.20
N GLY A 345 -17.72 -8.29 8.44
CA GLY A 345 -18.51 -7.90 9.61
C GLY A 345 -17.82 -8.27 10.92
N LEU A 346 -17.35 -9.52 11.05
CA LEU A 346 -16.63 -9.98 12.25
C LEU A 346 -15.37 -9.14 12.51
N VAL A 347 -14.58 -8.84 11.48
CA VAL A 347 -13.39 -7.99 11.60
C VAL A 347 -13.76 -6.57 12.04
N ASN A 348 -14.84 -5.99 11.50
CA ASN A 348 -15.35 -4.68 11.94
C ASN A 348 -15.76 -4.70 13.43
N LEU A 349 -16.42 -5.76 13.88
CA LEU A 349 -16.75 -5.94 15.30
C LEU A 349 -15.51 -6.10 16.17
N LEU A 350 -14.54 -6.91 15.75
CA LEU A 350 -13.28 -7.07 16.47
C LEU A 350 -12.58 -5.71 16.60
N LEU A 351 -12.50 -4.93 15.53
CA LEU A 351 -11.92 -3.60 15.55
C LEU A 351 -12.62 -2.68 16.57
N ALA A 352 -13.96 -2.63 16.55
CA ALA A 352 -14.73 -1.85 17.54
C ALA A 352 -14.45 -2.27 18.99
N LEU A 353 -14.29 -3.59 19.24
CA LEU A 353 -13.97 -4.12 20.56
C LEU A 353 -12.54 -3.79 20.99
N VAL A 354 -11.58 -3.81 20.06
CA VAL A 354 -10.18 -3.45 20.32
C VAL A 354 -10.03 -1.95 20.56
N GLU A 355 -10.75 -1.11 19.82
CA GLU A 355 -10.82 0.33 20.06
C GLU A 355 -11.32 0.64 21.49
N ALA A 356 -12.27 -0.17 21.99
CA ALA A 356 -12.83 0.00 23.34
C ALA A 356 -11.95 -0.59 24.46
N GLU A 357 -11.35 -1.77 24.25
CA GLU A 357 -10.60 -2.52 25.28
C GLU A 357 -9.30 -3.14 24.71
N PRO A 358 -8.32 -2.31 24.31
CA PRO A 358 -7.20 -2.76 23.48
C PRO A 358 -6.27 -3.76 24.18
N ILE A 359 -5.94 -3.53 25.45
CA ILE A 359 -5.05 -4.40 26.24
C ILE A 359 -5.67 -5.79 26.44
N VAL A 360 -6.99 -5.87 26.65
CA VAL A 360 -7.68 -7.15 26.84
C VAL A 360 -7.74 -7.93 25.53
N ALA A 361 -8.01 -7.23 24.42
CA ALA A 361 -7.99 -7.84 23.10
C ALA A 361 -6.61 -8.38 22.73
N ALA A 362 -5.54 -7.63 22.97
CA ALA A 362 -4.16 -8.05 22.68
C ALA A 362 -3.74 -9.32 23.44
N LYS A 363 -4.27 -9.53 24.65
CA LYS A 363 -4.04 -10.77 25.43
C LYS A 363 -4.89 -11.96 24.98
N LYS A 364 -5.93 -11.75 24.18
CA LYS A 364 -6.94 -12.77 23.83
C LYS A 364 -6.98 -13.13 22.37
N ILE A 365 -6.44 -12.30 21.49
CA ILE A 365 -6.45 -12.50 20.05
C ILE A 365 -4.99 -12.46 19.58
N PRO A 366 -4.39 -13.61 19.21
CA PRO A 366 -3.02 -13.65 18.76
C PRO A 366 -2.88 -13.00 17.37
N LEU A 367 -1.85 -12.17 17.17
CA LEU A 367 -1.56 -11.52 15.89
C LEU A 367 -1.44 -12.51 14.73
N VAL A 368 -0.87 -13.70 14.98
CA VAL A 368 -0.72 -14.78 14.00
C VAL A 368 -2.06 -15.25 13.44
N ALA A 369 -3.15 -15.22 14.22
CA ALA A 369 -4.48 -15.53 13.71
C ALA A 369 -4.97 -14.46 12.73
N LEU A 370 -4.76 -13.18 13.03
CA LEU A 370 -5.15 -12.10 12.12
C LEU A 370 -4.35 -12.12 10.83
N LEU A 371 -3.05 -12.39 10.91
CA LEU A 371 -2.20 -12.55 9.74
C LEU A 371 -2.62 -13.74 8.87
N ALA A 372 -3.13 -14.83 9.46
CA ALA A 372 -3.65 -15.97 8.69
C ALA A 372 -4.95 -15.63 7.94
N ALA A 373 -5.72 -14.68 8.45
CA ALA A 373 -6.93 -14.19 7.81
C ALA A 373 -6.66 -13.12 6.74
N TYR A 374 -5.51 -12.45 6.82
CA TYR A 374 -5.13 -11.31 5.99
C TYR A 374 -4.58 -11.77 4.63
N ARG A 375 -5.06 -11.17 3.53
CA ARG A 375 -4.62 -11.52 2.16
C ARG A 375 -3.59 -10.56 1.58
N GLY A 376 -3.26 -9.47 2.28
CA GLY A 376 -2.32 -8.47 1.78
C GLY A 376 -2.94 -7.48 0.79
N SER A 377 -4.27 -7.40 0.68
CA SER A 377 -4.97 -6.61 -0.36
C SER A 377 -5.48 -5.25 0.11
N LEU A 378 -5.88 -4.39 -0.84
CA LEU A 378 -6.59 -3.13 -0.55
C LEU A 378 -8.08 -3.30 -0.23
N SER A 379 -8.62 -4.54 -0.19
CA SER A 379 -10.02 -4.78 0.16
C SER A 379 -10.37 -4.18 1.53
N LEU A 380 -11.64 -3.78 1.72
CA LEU A 380 -12.09 -3.20 3.00
C LEU A 380 -11.80 -4.14 4.18
N CYS A 381 -12.02 -5.44 4.02
CA CYS A 381 -11.74 -6.43 5.06
C CYS A 381 -10.25 -6.45 5.46
N ASP A 382 -9.35 -6.49 4.48
CA ASP A 382 -7.91 -6.49 4.74
C ASP A 382 -7.42 -5.16 5.34
N ARG A 383 -7.98 -4.02 4.92
CA ARG A 383 -7.67 -2.72 5.54
C ARG A 383 -8.05 -2.68 7.02
N LEU A 384 -9.23 -3.22 7.38
CA LEU A 384 -9.66 -3.34 8.76
C LEU A 384 -8.79 -4.35 9.55
N LEU A 385 -8.40 -5.47 8.94
CA LEU A 385 -7.47 -6.44 9.55
C LEU A 385 -6.11 -5.81 9.83
N LEU A 386 -5.56 -5.04 8.89
CA LEU A 386 -4.27 -4.39 9.04
C LEU A 386 -4.32 -3.34 10.18
N GLN A 387 -5.40 -2.57 10.28
CA GLN A 387 -5.63 -1.65 11.40
C GLN A 387 -5.74 -2.41 12.74
N LEU A 388 -6.45 -3.54 12.76
CA LEU A 388 -6.58 -4.39 13.93
C LEU A 388 -5.21 -4.96 14.37
N ILE A 389 -4.41 -5.47 13.43
CA ILE A 389 -3.05 -5.96 13.65
C ILE A 389 -2.20 -4.85 14.29
N TYR A 390 -2.23 -3.64 13.74
CA TYR A 390 -1.51 -2.49 14.28
C TYR A 390 -1.94 -2.16 15.72
N LEU A 391 -3.24 -2.04 15.98
CA LEU A 391 -3.75 -1.73 17.32
C LEU A 391 -3.41 -2.80 18.35
N LEU A 392 -3.44 -4.08 17.97
CA LEU A 392 -3.05 -5.16 18.86
C LEU A 392 -1.54 -5.20 19.13
N ASP A 393 -0.72 -4.94 18.13
CA ASP A 393 0.75 -4.91 18.24
C ASP A 393 1.21 -3.84 19.24
N ILE A 394 0.72 -2.60 19.09
CA ILE A 394 1.09 -1.49 19.97
C ILE A 394 0.58 -1.64 21.42
N ASN A 395 -0.48 -2.45 21.65
CA ASN A 395 -1.09 -2.65 22.97
C ASN A 395 -0.74 -4.00 23.63
N GLY A 396 0.00 -4.88 22.95
CA GLY A 396 0.33 -6.24 23.40
C GLY A 396 1.79 -6.46 23.82
N THR A 397 2.64 -5.45 23.71
CA THR A 397 4.10 -5.51 23.94
C THR A 397 4.81 -6.63 23.16
N THR A 398 5.04 -6.40 21.86
CA THR A 398 6.43 -6.24 21.35
C THR A 398 6.42 -5.22 20.21
N VAL A 399 7.24 -4.18 20.36
CA VAL A 399 7.27 -2.91 19.61
C VAL A 399 8.04 -3.06 18.28
N SER A 400 7.61 -3.96 17.38
CA SER A 400 8.35 -4.48 16.20
C SER A 400 9.41 -5.55 16.52
N SER A 401 9.56 -6.61 15.70
CA SER A 401 10.33 -6.53 14.44
C SER A 401 9.51 -6.71 13.15
N ILE A 402 8.28 -6.20 13.17
CA ILE A 402 7.60 -5.26 12.23
C ILE A 402 6.08 -5.38 12.40
N TRP A 403 5.54 -6.57 12.70
CA TRP A 403 4.13 -6.82 13.07
C TRP A 403 4.03 -7.90 14.16
N GLY A 404 4.87 -7.82 15.20
CA GLY A 404 4.92 -8.83 16.26
C GLY A 404 5.57 -10.18 15.90
N MET A 405 6.13 -10.35 14.69
CA MET A 405 6.93 -11.52 14.34
C MET A 405 8.42 -11.25 14.60
N SER A 406 8.99 -11.98 15.57
CA SER A 406 10.42 -11.97 15.91
C SER A 406 11.28 -12.73 14.87
N SER A 407 10.65 -13.54 14.01
CA SER A 407 11.32 -14.27 12.93
C SER A 407 11.62 -13.34 11.76
N LYS A 408 12.84 -13.42 11.24
CA LYS A 408 13.34 -12.66 10.08
C LYS A 408 12.55 -12.89 8.78
N ALA A 409 11.56 -13.79 8.79
CA ALA A 409 10.66 -14.03 7.69
C ALA A 409 9.19 -13.90 8.10
N VAL A 410 8.47 -13.04 7.39
CA VAL A 410 7.04 -12.74 7.61
C VAL A 410 6.23 -13.51 6.58
N VAL A 411 5.25 -14.28 7.06
CA VAL A 411 4.27 -15.02 6.23
C VAL A 411 2.86 -14.60 6.64
N TRP A 412 1.94 -14.52 5.68
CA TRP A 412 0.53 -14.17 5.92
C TRP A 412 -0.40 -15.06 5.08
N GLY A 413 -1.71 -14.91 5.31
CA GLY A 413 -2.76 -15.64 4.62
C GLY A 413 -2.67 -17.14 4.82
N ASP A 414 -3.08 -17.89 3.80
CA ASP A 414 -3.15 -19.35 3.85
C ASP A 414 -1.80 -20.03 4.06
N ARG A 415 -0.70 -19.39 3.66
CA ARG A 415 0.65 -19.91 3.87
C ARG A 415 1.02 -20.04 5.34
N LEU A 416 0.36 -19.34 6.26
CA LEU A 416 0.61 -19.51 7.69
C LEU A 416 0.27 -20.92 8.20
N PHE A 417 -0.65 -21.64 7.54
CA PHE A 417 -0.99 -23.02 7.92
C PHE A 417 0.14 -24.02 7.60
N ASP A 418 1.08 -23.66 6.72
CA ASP A 418 2.29 -24.46 6.44
C ASP A 418 3.31 -24.39 7.58
N HIS A 419 3.21 -23.36 8.43
CA HIS A 419 4.17 -23.00 9.47
C HIS A 419 3.62 -23.13 10.90
N TYR A 420 2.33 -22.87 11.08
CA TYR A 420 1.68 -22.84 12.39
C TYR A 420 0.51 -23.81 12.47
N ARG A 421 0.45 -24.52 13.60
CA ARG A 421 -0.71 -25.30 14.01
C ARG A 421 -1.62 -24.44 14.86
N PHE A 422 -2.78 -24.16 14.31
CA PHE A 422 -3.79 -23.39 15.00
C PHE A 422 -4.78 -24.31 15.70
N ALA A 423 -5.14 -23.97 16.93
CA ALA A 423 -6.04 -24.76 17.76
C ALA A 423 -7.53 -24.40 17.51
N THR A 424 -8.46 -24.84 18.36
CA THR A 424 -9.91 -24.80 18.05
C THR A 424 -10.56 -23.44 18.22
N THR A 425 -10.00 -22.58 19.07
CA THR A 425 -10.54 -21.26 19.38
C THR A 425 -9.57 -20.15 18.99
N LEU A 426 -10.04 -18.90 18.93
CA LEU A 426 -9.17 -17.74 18.67
C LEU A 426 -8.31 -17.38 19.89
N SER A 427 -8.71 -17.80 21.10
CA SER A 427 -7.99 -17.50 22.34
C SER A 427 -6.74 -18.34 22.58
N GLU A 428 -6.59 -19.43 21.82
CA GLU A 428 -5.45 -20.35 21.93
C GLU A 428 -4.27 -19.86 21.10
N ILE A 429 -3.08 -19.89 21.70
CA ILE A 429 -1.84 -19.47 21.04
C ILE A 429 -1.47 -20.52 19.98
N PRO A 430 -1.30 -20.14 18.70
CA PRO A 430 -0.86 -21.06 17.66
C PRO A 430 0.53 -21.62 17.97
N THR A 431 0.75 -22.90 17.69
CA THR A 431 2.04 -23.55 17.89
C THR A 431 2.86 -23.51 16.60
N LEU A 432 4.08 -22.98 16.68
CA LEU A 432 5.03 -22.99 15.56
C LEU A 432 5.49 -24.43 15.30
N TRP A 433 5.28 -24.93 14.09
CA TRP A 433 5.75 -26.26 13.65
C TRP A 433 6.95 -26.16 12.70
N ARG A 434 7.02 -25.11 11.88
CA ARG A 434 8.14 -24.88 10.93
C ARG A 434 8.45 -23.40 10.81
N GLU A 435 9.70 -23.00 11.01
CA GLU A 435 10.11 -21.61 10.79
C GLU A 435 10.03 -21.22 9.31
N PRO A 436 9.46 -20.04 8.99
CA PRO A 436 9.48 -19.50 7.63
C PRO A 436 10.89 -19.04 7.24
N ASN A 437 11.22 -19.19 5.95
CA ASN A 437 12.48 -18.71 5.38
C ASN A 437 12.23 -17.48 4.48
N PRO A 438 13.26 -16.70 4.09
CA PRO A 438 13.08 -15.56 3.19
C PRO A 438 12.43 -15.90 1.84
N GLY A 439 12.64 -17.11 1.31
CA GLY A 439 12.01 -17.58 0.08
C GLY A 439 10.48 -17.73 0.21
N ALA A 440 9.98 -18.07 1.40
CA ALA A 440 8.55 -18.15 1.67
C ALA A 440 7.85 -16.81 1.43
N PHE A 441 8.50 -15.70 1.78
CA PHE A 441 8.00 -14.35 1.50
C PHE A 441 7.86 -14.06 0.02
N LEU A 442 8.95 -14.27 -0.75
CA LEU A 442 8.93 -14.00 -2.18
C LEU A 442 7.93 -14.90 -2.92
N SER A 443 7.73 -16.14 -2.46
CA SER A 443 6.77 -17.08 -3.05
C SER A 443 5.29 -16.72 -2.84
N MET A 444 4.99 -15.76 -1.94
CA MET A 444 3.64 -15.24 -1.74
C MET A 444 3.28 -14.09 -2.68
N LEU A 445 4.29 -13.48 -3.30
CA LEU A 445 4.11 -12.31 -4.13
C LEU A 445 3.82 -12.74 -5.57
N ASP A 446 2.66 -12.34 -6.06
CA ASP A 446 2.30 -12.44 -7.46
C ASP A 446 2.98 -11.31 -8.24
N LYS A 447 3.75 -11.66 -9.27
CA LYS A 447 4.58 -10.73 -10.04
C LYS A 447 3.72 -9.62 -10.67
N ASP A 448 2.62 -9.99 -11.30
CA ASP A 448 1.79 -9.07 -12.07
C ASP A 448 0.99 -8.16 -11.15
N ARG A 449 0.50 -8.70 -10.03
CA ARG A 449 -0.15 -7.92 -8.98
C ARG A 449 0.81 -6.93 -8.30
N VAL A 450 2.07 -7.30 -8.06
CA VAL A 450 3.10 -6.36 -7.56
C VAL A 450 3.30 -5.22 -8.55
N LEU A 451 3.42 -5.52 -9.85
CA LEU A 451 3.59 -4.51 -10.89
C LEU A 451 2.37 -3.59 -10.99
N ARG A 452 1.15 -4.13 -11.04
CA ARG A 452 -0.10 -3.35 -11.03
C ARG A 452 -0.19 -2.47 -9.78
N THR A 453 0.20 -2.99 -8.61
CA THR A 453 0.24 -2.22 -7.35
C THR A 453 1.24 -1.07 -7.41
N ALA A 454 2.41 -1.28 -8.04
CA ALA A 454 3.42 -0.23 -8.20
C ALA A 454 2.94 0.89 -9.14
N VAL A 455 2.23 0.53 -10.21
CA VAL A 455 1.67 1.51 -11.18
C VAL A 455 0.51 2.30 -10.55
N ALA A 456 -0.40 1.62 -9.86
CA ALA A 456 -1.57 2.21 -9.22
C ALA A 456 -1.33 2.58 -7.74
N PHE A 457 -0.09 2.97 -7.40
CA PHE A 457 0.31 3.20 -6.02
C PHE A 457 -0.53 4.33 -5.37
N PRO A 458 -1.26 4.06 -4.27
CA PRO A 458 -2.11 5.05 -3.62
C PRO A 458 -1.28 6.05 -2.80
N VAL A 459 -0.68 7.04 -3.47
CA VAL A 459 0.25 8.04 -2.88
C VAL A 459 -0.35 8.80 -1.69
N THR A 460 -1.67 9.04 -1.70
CA THR A 460 -2.37 9.77 -0.63
C THR A 460 -2.65 8.92 0.61
N ARG A 461 -2.57 7.58 0.48
CA ARG A 461 -2.83 6.66 1.58
C ARG A 461 -1.67 6.70 2.58
N ARG A 462 -1.92 7.20 3.78
CA ARG A 462 -0.92 7.21 4.85
C ARG A 462 -0.76 5.81 5.45
N CYS A 463 0.49 5.42 5.72
CA CYS A 463 0.81 4.21 6.48
C CYS A 463 0.11 4.26 7.84
N LEU A 464 -0.86 3.37 8.03
CA LEU A 464 -1.52 3.00 9.29
C LEU A 464 -1.88 4.19 10.19
N ALA A 465 -3.10 4.66 9.94
CA ALA A 465 -3.78 5.81 10.52
C ALA A 465 -3.39 6.15 11.98
N ARG A 466 -2.77 7.33 12.15
CA ARG A 466 -2.98 8.18 13.35
C ARG A 466 -4.30 8.97 13.25
N SER A 467 -5.06 8.83 12.17
CA SER A 467 -6.41 9.35 12.08
C SER A 467 -7.36 8.39 12.80
N SER A 468 -7.63 8.70 14.06
CA SER A 468 -8.99 8.54 14.57
C SER A 468 -9.96 9.03 13.48
N MET A 469 -10.93 8.20 13.09
CA MET A 469 -11.98 8.45 12.09
C MET A 469 -11.68 7.92 10.67
N GLY A 470 -12.33 6.80 10.35
CA GLY A 470 -12.70 6.42 8.99
C GLY A 470 -11.60 5.75 8.15
N VAL A 471 -11.88 4.53 7.70
CA VAL A 471 -11.29 4.06 6.45
C VAL A 471 -11.71 5.07 5.38
N GLU A 472 -10.77 5.86 4.86
CA GLU A 472 -11.08 6.86 3.84
C GLU A 472 -11.85 6.18 2.70
N ASN A 473 -12.98 6.77 2.28
CA ASN A 473 -13.80 6.37 1.12
C ASN A 473 -13.06 6.69 -0.19
N ILE A 474 -11.76 6.41 -0.26
CA ILE A 474 -11.03 6.44 -1.50
C ILE A 474 -11.40 5.15 -2.24
N PRO A 475 -11.92 5.23 -3.47
CA PRO A 475 -12.10 4.06 -4.30
C PRO A 475 -10.72 3.45 -4.56
N LEU A 476 -10.45 2.33 -3.92
CA LEU A 476 -9.22 1.57 -4.07
C LEU A 476 -9.56 0.26 -4.75
N ASP A 477 -8.74 -0.15 -5.70
CA ASP A 477 -8.88 -1.46 -6.33
C ASP A 477 -8.51 -2.55 -5.31
N ALA A 478 -9.54 -3.32 -4.91
CA ALA A 478 -9.41 -4.37 -3.92
C ALA A 478 -8.47 -5.50 -4.36
N ASP A 479 -8.18 -5.64 -5.65
CA ASP A 479 -7.25 -6.63 -6.17
C ASP A 479 -5.79 -6.19 -6.07
N LEU A 480 -5.47 -4.95 -5.72
CA LEU A 480 -4.07 -4.55 -5.51
C LEU A 480 -3.55 -5.00 -4.14
N TYR A 481 -2.23 -5.16 -4.02
CA TYR A 481 -1.61 -5.35 -2.72
C TYR A 481 -1.68 -4.06 -1.89
N ASP A 482 -1.71 -4.20 -0.57
CA ASP A 482 -1.66 -3.08 0.36
C ASP A 482 -0.23 -2.58 0.57
N PRO A 483 0.14 -1.39 0.05
CA PRO A 483 1.50 -0.91 0.18
C PRO A 483 1.86 -0.53 1.62
N CYS A 484 0.88 -0.20 2.48
CA CYS A 484 1.13 0.07 3.89
C CYS A 484 1.62 -1.16 4.64
N PHE A 485 1.30 -2.36 4.12
CA PHE A 485 1.80 -3.63 4.63
C PHE A 485 3.09 -4.06 3.93
N LEU A 486 3.14 -4.01 2.59
CA LEU A 486 4.28 -4.54 1.83
C LEU A 486 5.53 -3.68 1.91
N LEU A 487 5.44 -2.34 1.90
CA LEU A 487 6.64 -1.50 1.90
C LEU A 487 7.50 -1.68 3.16
N PRO A 488 6.95 -1.70 4.39
CA PRO A 488 7.74 -2.01 5.58
C PRO A 488 8.45 -3.37 5.49
N LEU A 489 7.80 -4.38 4.90
CA LEU A 489 8.39 -5.70 4.70
C LEU A 489 9.52 -5.66 3.67
N PHE A 490 9.32 -5.03 2.50
CA PHE A 490 10.39 -4.86 1.52
C PHE A 490 11.58 -4.12 2.11
N LEU A 491 11.35 -3.04 2.86
CA LEU A 491 12.42 -2.34 3.57
C LEU A 491 13.17 -3.27 4.53
N GLN A 492 12.47 -4.14 5.26
CA GLN A 492 13.11 -5.12 6.15
C GLN A 492 13.99 -6.11 5.41
N TYR A 493 13.50 -6.65 4.29
CA TYR A 493 14.20 -7.64 3.48
C TYR A 493 15.38 -7.05 2.70
N LEU A 494 15.25 -5.80 2.24
CA LEU A 494 16.23 -5.12 1.40
C LEU A 494 17.26 -4.29 2.18
N SER A 495 17.04 -4.05 3.49
CA SER A 495 17.98 -3.29 4.32
C SER A 495 19.35 -3.98 4.43
N PRO A 496 20.45 -3.34 3.99
CA PRO A 496 21.79 -3.88 4.12
C PRO A 496 22.17 -3.91 5.61
N GLY A 497 22.31 -5.12 6.17
CA GLY A 497 22.66 -5.32 7.58
C GLY A 497 22.04 -6.55 8.24
N LYS A 498 21.05 -7.21 7.61
CA LYS A 498 20.41 -8.42 8.18
C LYS A 498 20.65 -9.71 7.39
N ALA A 499 21.06 -9.63 6.12
CA ALA A 499 21.40 -10.79 5.30
C ALA A 499 22.76 -11.41 5.65
N ALA A 500 23.73 -10.63 6.16
CA ALA A 500 25.07 -11.11 6.51
C ALA A 500 25.11 -12.00 7.77
N ALA A 501 24.10 -11.94 8.64
CA ALA A 501 24.06 -12.74 9.87
C ALA A 501 23.68 -14.21 9.64
N THR A 502 23.24 -14.58 8.42
CA THR A 502 22.75 -15.95 8.13
C THR A 502 23.84 -16.84 7.54
N VAL A 503 24.99 -16.29 7.12
CA VAL A 503 26.11 -17.07 6.56
C VAL A 503 27.17 -17.44 7.61
N TYR A 504 27.20 -16.78 8.78
CA TYR A 504 28.26 -16.97 9.79
C TYR A 504 27.90 -17.86 11.00
N ILE A 505 26.69 -18.41 11.09
CA ILE A 505 26.30 -19.27 12.23
C ILE A 505 26.37 -20.77 11.89
N SER A 506 26.63 -21.16 10.65
CA SER A 506 26.80 -22.58 10.25
C SER A 506 28.25 -23.07 10.23
N THR A 507 29.22 -22.30 10.70
CA THR A 507 30.64 -22.72 10.78
C THR A 507 31.28 -22.30 12.09
N LEU A 508 30.86 -22.91 13.19
CA LEU A 508 31.71 -23.04 14.38
C LEU A 508 31.93 -24.53 14.62
N PRO A 509 33.18 -25.04 14.50
CA PRO A 509 33.46 -26.44 14.74
C PRO A 509 33.32 -26.76 16.22
N THR A 510 32.65 -27.89 16.48
CA THR A 510 32.59 -28.55 17.77
C THR A 510 33.98 -29.08 18.13
N SER A 511 34.73 -28.35 18.93
CA SER A 511 35.99 -28.75 19.60
C SER A 511 36.41 -27.57 20.49
N LEU A 512 36.76 -27.65 21.77
CA LEU A 512 37.24 -28.70 22.67
C LEU A 512 37.05 -28.20 24.12
N ASN A 513 36.86 -29.18 25.03
CA ASN A 513 36.94 -29.16 26.50
C ASN A 513 35.89 -28.40 27.31
#